data_AF-A0A962B378-F1
#
_entry.id   AF-A0A962B378-F1
#
_cell.length_a   1.000
_cell.length_b   1.000
_cell.length_c   1.000
_cell.angle_alpha   90.00
_cell.angle_beta   90.00
_cell.angle_gamma   90.00
#
_symmetry.space_group_name_H-M   'P 1'
#
loop_
_entity.id
_entity.type
_entity.pdbx_description
1 polymer ?
#
loop_
_entity_poly.entity_id
_entity_poly.type
_entity_poly.pdbx_seq_one_letter_code
_entity_poly.pdbx_strand_id
1 'polypeptide(L)'
;MAEANRAVRRPLSPHLQIYKPLINMVMSIVHRITGIALYAGTLLLAWWLIAAATGPSYFAFVSAIFASLPGKIVLFGYTWALVHHM
;
A
#
# COMPACT_ATOMS: atom_id res chain seq x y z
N MET A 1 6.33 18.28 41.80
CA MET A 1 4.92 18.68 42.03
C MET A 1 4.53 19.66 40.94
N ALA A 2 4.03 19.16 39.81
CA ALA A 2 3.24 19.96 38.90
C ALA A 2 1.91 19.23 38.81
N GLU A 3 0.97 19.66 39.64
CA GLU A 3 -0.38 19.13 39.68
C GLU A 3 -1.02 19.44 38.32
N ALA A 4 -1.10 18.43 37.46
CA ALA A 4 -1.76 18.54 36.17
C ALA A 4 -3.26 18.74 36.46
N ASN A 5 -3.64 20.01 36.59
CA ASN A 5 -5.00 20.50 36.54
C ASN A 5 -5.73 19.69 35.45
N ARG A 6 -6.72 18.88 35.86
CA ARG A 6 -7.51 18.01 34.97
C ARG A 6 -8.09 18.90 33.88
N ALA A 7 -7.38 19.01 32.76
CA ALA A 7 -7.78 19.83 31.65
C ALA A 7 -9.15 19.33 31.19
N VAL A 8 -10.16 20.17 31.34
CA VAL A 8 -11.50 19.94 30.79
C VAL A 8 -11.30 19.52 29.33
N ARG A 9 -11.55 18.24 29.02
CA ARG A 9 -11.37 17.69 27.67
C ARG A 9 -12.43 18.31 26.77
N ARG A 10 -12.07 19.40 26.08
CA ARG A 10 -12.92 20.03 25.08
C ARG A 10 -13.18 19.02 23.96
N PRO A 11 -14.43 18.93 23.44
CA PRO A 11 -14.73 18.04 22.34
C PRO A 11 -13.97 18.46 21.08
N LEU A 12 -13.52 17.49 20.30
CA LEU A 12 -12.94 17.73 18.98
C LEU A 12 -14.05 18.20 18.03
N SER A 13 -13.77 19.23 17.24
CA SER A 13 -14.70 19.65 16.20
C SER A 13 -14.85 18.55 15.13
N PRO A 14 -16.03 18.42 14.51
CA PRO A 14 -16.20 17.56 13.35
C PRO A 14 -15.25 17.99 12.23
N HIS A 15 -14.62 17.02 11.55
CA HIS A 15 -13.58 17.29 10.56
C HIS A 15 -13.69 16.32 9.36
N LEU A 16 -13.09 15.12 9.42
CA LEU A 16 -13.01 14.21 8.26
C LEU A 16 -14.37 13.78 7.70
N GLN A 17 -15.34 13.55 8.57
CA GLN A 17 -16.66 13.04 8.18
C GLN A 17 -17.56 14.11 7.54
N ILE A 18 -17.32 15.39 7.83
CA ILE A 18 -18.18 16.49 7.33
C ILE A 18 -17.58 17.18 6.09
N TYR A 19 -16.28 17.04 5.86
CA TYR A 19 -15.60 17.74 4.78
C TYR A 19 -15.84 17.03 3.44
N LYS A 20 -16.16 17.80 2.40
CA LYS A 20 -16.37 17.25 1.06
C LYS A 20 -15.02 16.87 0.42
N PRO A 21 -14.84 15.62 -0.06
CA PRO A 21 -13.60 15.23 -0.71
C PRO A 21 -13.31 16.10 -1.94
N LEU A 22 -12.12 16.70 -1.97
CA LEU A 22 -11.59 17.42 -3.12
C LEU A 22 -10.63 16.51 -3.88
N ILE A 23 -10.57 16.64 -5.20
CA ILE A 23 -9.74 15.76 -6.05
C ILE A 23 -8.26 15.77 -5.64
N ASN A 24 -7.72 16.92 -5.25
CA ASN A 24 -6.34 17.05 -4.77
C ASN A 24 -6.11 16.32 -3.44
N MET A 25 -7.07 16.33 -2.51
CA MET A 25 -6.98 15.56 -1.27
C MET A 25 -7.04 14.05 -1.54
N VAL A 26 -7.96 13.63 -2.41
CA VAL A 26 -8.08 12.21 -2.80
C VAL A 26 -6.80 11.74 -3.50
N MET A 27 -6.26 12.50 -4.45
CA MET A 27 -4.99 12.19 -5.10
C MET A 27 -3.84 12.11 -4.08
N SER A 28 -3.79 13.01 -3.09
CA SER A 28 -2.76 12.98 -2.05
C SER A 28 -2.83 11.70 -1.20
N ILE A 29 -4.02 11.29 -0.75
CA ILE A 29 -4.16 10.07 0.07
C ILE A 29 -3.92 8.81 -0.77
N VAL A 30 -4.40 8.76 -2.02
CA VAL A 30 -4.15 7.63 -2.93
C VAL A 30 -2.65 7.49 -3.20
N HIS A 31 -1.94 8.59 -3.46
CA HIS A 31 -0.49 8.56 -3.67
C HIS A 31 0.27 8.04 -2.43
N ARG A 32 -0.19 8.37 -1.21
CA ARG A 32 0.39 7.79 0.02
C ARG A 32 0.11 6.30 0.14
N ILE A 33 -1.11 5.87 -0.16
CA ILE A 33 -1.50 4.46 -0.12
C ILE A 33 -0.72 3.65 -1.16
N THR A 34 -0.58 4.15 -2.39
CA THR A 34 0.20 3.48 -3.44
C THR A 34 1.68 3.38 -3.06
N GLY A 35 2.25 4.42 -2.43
CA GLY A 35 3.60 4.36 -1.88
C GLY A 35 3.78 3.21 -0.87
N ILE A 36 2.84 3.06 0.07
CA ILE A 36 2.85 1.94 1.03
C ILE A 36 2.72 0.58 0.31
N ALA A 37 1.81 0.48 -0.66
CA ALA A 37 1.60 -0.74 -1.42
C ALA A 37 2.85 -1.16 -2.22
N LEU A 38 3.61 -0.19 -2.74
CA LEU A 38 4.86 -0.46 -3.47
C LEU A 38 5.95 -1.08 -2.59
N TYR A 39 6.04 -0.73 -1.31
CA TYR A 39 6.97 -1.41 -0.39
C TYR A 39 6.68 -2.91 -0.32
N ALA A 40 5.42 -3.28 -0.14
CA ALA A 40 5.01 -4.69 -0.10
C ALA A 40 5.19 -5.38 -1.46
N GLY A 41 4.79 -4.72 -2.56
CA GLY A 41 4.94 -5.28 -3.90
C GLY A 41 6.39 -5.47 -4.34
N THR A 42 7.30 -4.62 -3.88
CA THR A 42 8.75 -4.77 -4.14
C THR A 42 9.29 -6.04 -3.48
N LEU A 43 8.78 -6.43 -2.31
CA LEU A 43 9.14 -7.70 -1.68
C LEU A 43 8.68 -8.91 -2.52
N LEU A 44 7.51 -8.82 -3.15
CA LEU A 44 7.04 -9.86 -4.07
C LEU A 44 7.90 -9.95 -5.32
N LEU A 45 8.34 -8.80 -5.87
CA LEU A 45 9.29 -8.75 -6.98
C LEU A 45 10.64 -9.36 -6.58
N ALA A 46 11.14 -9.04 -5.39
CA ALA A 46 12.36 -9.64 -4.87
C ALA A 46 12.23 -11.16 -4.71
N TRP A 47 11.10 -11.65 -4.17
CA TRP A 47 10.82 -13.08 -4.07
C TRP A 47 10.83 -13.76 -5.45
N TRP A 48 10.22 -13.14 -6.46
CA TRP A 48 10.22 -13.66 -7.83
C TRP A 48 11.64 -13.72 -8.43
N LEU A 49 12.48 -12.71 -8.20
CA LEU A 49 13.89 -12.69 -8.64
C LEU A 49 14.74 -13.73 -7.91
N ILE A 50 14.55 -13.89 -6.60
CA ILE A 50 15.21 -14.94 -5.80
C ILE A 50 14.80 -16.33 -6.34
N ALA A 51 13.52 -16.51 -6.67
CA ALA A 51 13.05 -17.77 -7.24
C ALA A 51 13.71 -18.06 -8.60
N ALA A 52 13.87 -17.04 -9.46
CA ALA A 52 14.59 -17.15 -10.72
C ALA A 52 16.06 -17.55 -10.53
N ALA A 53 16.72 -17.05 -9.48
CA ALA A 53 18.10 -17.40 -9.16
C ALA A 53 18.26 -18.79 -8.51
N THR A 54 17.21 -19.35 -7.91
CA THR A 54 17.26 -20.62 -7.17
C THR A 54 17.26 -21.84 -8.09
N GLY A 55 16.49 -21.79 -9.17
CA GLY A 55 16.49 -22.83 -10.19
C GLY A 55 15.15 -23.03 -10.90
N PRO A 56 15.12 -23.81 -11.99
CA PRO A 56 13.97 -23.86 -12.90
C PRO A 56 12.67 -24.35 -12.27
N SER A 57 12.72 -25.38 -11.42
CA SER A 57 11.54 -25.97 -10.79
C SER A 57 10.87 -25.01 -9.81
N TYR A 58 11.66 -24.35 -8.96
CA TYR A 58 11.15 -23.38 -8.00
C TYR A 58 10.65 -22.11 -8.69
N PHE A 59 11.36 -21.64 -9.71
CA PHE A 59 10.91 -20.52 -10.54
C PHE A 59 9.58 -20.82 -11.24
N ALA A 60 9.39 -22.02 -11.79
CA ALA A 60 8.14 -22.43 -12.40
C ALA A 60 6.97 -22.43 -11.40
N PHE A 61 7.21 -22.91 -10.18
CA PHE A 61 6.22 -22.86 -9.10
C PHE A 61 5.80 -21.43 -8.74
N VAL A 62 6.77 -20.54 -8.49
CA VAL A 62 6.46 -19.14 -8.15
C VAL A 62 5.80 -18.43 -9.33
N SER A 63 6.27 -18.67 -10.56
CA SER A 63 5.64 -18.12 -11.77
C SER A 63 4.19 -18.60 -11.95
N ALA A 64 3.87 -19.84 -11.60
CA ALA A 64 2.50 -20.35 -11.62
C ALA A 64 1.60 -19.62 -10.61
N ILE A 65 2.12 -19.28 -9.42
CA ILE A 65 1.39 -18.44 -8.44
C ILE A 65 1.11 -17.07 -9.03
N PHE A 66 2.11 -16.42 -9.62
CA PHE A 66 1.94 -15.08 -10.21
C PHE A 66 1.03 -15.09 -11.46
N ALA A 67 1.00 -16.21 -12.20
CA ALA A 67 0.12 -16.41 -13.36
C ALA A 67 -1.33 -16.74 -12.97
N SER A 68 -1.59 -17.15 -11.72
CA SER A 68 -2.93 -17.37 -11.21
C SER A 68 -3.76 -16.07 -11.23
N LEU A 69 -5.10 -16.19 -11.20
CA LEU A 69 -5.98 -15.02 -11.16
C LEU A 69 -5.64 -14.04 -10.02
N PRO A 70 -5.49 -14.45 -8.75
CA PRO A 70 -5.10 -13.53 -7.70
C PRO A 70 -3.70 -12.95 -7.92
N GLY A 71 -2.74 -13.73 -8.44
CA GLY A 71 -1.41 -13.25 -8.79
C GLY A 71 -1.45 -12.13 -9.84
N LYS A 72 -2.26 -12.29 -10.88
CA LYS A 72 -2.47 -11.27 -11.92
C LYS A 72 -3.12 -10.00 -11.39
N ILE A 73 -4.08 -10.11 -10.46
CA ILE A 73 -4.68 -8.94 -9.81
C ILE A 73 -3.63 -8.17 -9.02
N VAL A 74 -2.77 -8.87 -8.27
CA VAL A 74 -1.67 -8.25 -7.52
C VAL A 74 -0.66 -7.58 -8.45
N LEU A 75 -0.26 -8.24 -9.55
CA LEU A 75 0.66 -7.67 -10.54
C LEU A 75 0.09 -6.43 -11.24
N PHE A 76 -1.20 -6.47 -11.60
CA PHE A 76 -1.90 -5.33 -12.17
C PHE A 76 -1.95 -4.17 -11.17
N GLY A 77 -2.34 -4.45 -9.93
CA GLY A 77 -2.38 -3.48 -8.84
C GLY A 77 -1.00 -2.87 -8.55
N TYR A 78 0.06 -3.67 -8.56
CA TYR A 78 1.44 -3.20 -8.39
C TYR A 78 1.86 -2.25 -9.52
N THR A 79 1.58 -2.62 -10.77
CA THR A 79 1.87 -1.76 -11.94
C THR A 79 1.10 -0.44 -11.88
N TRP A 80 -0.19 -0.49 -11.56
CA TRP A 80 -1.01 0.71 -11.41
C TRP A 80 -0.52 1.60 -10.25
N ALA A 81 -0.19 1.00 -9.10
CA ALA A 81 0.35 1.72 -7.96
C ALA A 81 1.68 2.40 -8.31
N LEU A 82 2.55 1.75 -9.09
CA LEU A 82 3.80 2.31 -9.55
C LEU A 82 3.57 3.53 -10.45
N VAL A 83 2.69 3.40 -11.45
CA VAL A 83 2.36 4.50 -12.37
C VAL A 83 1.71 5.67 -11.66
N HIS A 84 0.81 5.43 -10.70
CA HIS A 84 0.16 6.50 -9.93
C HIS A 84 1.11 7.18 -8.93
N HIS A 85 2.12 6.47 -8.44
CA HIS A 85 3.04 7.00 -7.42
C HIS A 85 4.23 7.78 -8.01
N MET A 86 4.60 7.56 -9.26
CA MET A 86 5.65 8.33 -9.94
C MET A 86 5.08 9.64 -10.50
#